data_AF-A0A7R9DDT6-F1
#
_entry.id   AF-A0A7R9DDT6-F1
#
_cell.length_a   1.000
_cell.length_b   1.000
_cell.length_c   1.000
_cell.angle_alpha   90.00
_cell.angle_beta   90.00
_cell.angle_gamma   90.00
#
_symmetry.space_group_name_H-M   'P 1'
#
loop_
_entity.id
_entity.type
_entity.pdbx_description
1 polymer ?
#
loop_
_entity_poly.entity_id
_entity_poly.type
_entity_poly.pdbx_seq_one_letter_code
_entity_poly.pdbx_strand_id
1 'polypeptide(L)'
;MSEAPLLIQGYLKDLTKSEVHAIMAGGFATVAGVLDAAVKGVTAGIQIVLGIIANVIAFIAFVAFLNGILTWIGDMVGVPDVTFVNIMGYIFIPLAWVMGVEWEQCGDVAKLVGLKTMVNEFVAYQELGVLKRAGILLTEDQYTNNETNTTIFP
;
A
#
# COMPACT_ATOMS: atom_id res chain seq x y z
N MET A 1 23.98 -22.87 10.33
CA MET A 1 23.51 -24.03 11.13
C MET A 1 23.86 -25.40 10.53
N SER A 2 24.23 -25.51 9.25
CA SER A 2 24.45 -26.81 8.58
C SER A 2 25.77 -27.54 8.92
N GLU A 3 26.75 -26.88 9.53
CA GLU A 3 28.12 -27.43 9.64
C GLU A 3 28.37 -28.22 10.92
N ALA A 4 27.81 -27.80 12.06
CA ALA A 4 28.00 -28.49 13.34
C ALA A 4 27.40 -29.93 13.35
N PRO A 5 26.21 -30.18 12.77
CA PRO A 5 25.70 -31.55 12.63
C PRO A 5 26.46 -32.38 11.57
N LEU A 6 27.13 -31.74 10.61
CA LEU A 6 27.88 -32.42 9.54
C LEU A 6 29.08 -33.20 10.09
N LEU A 7 29.72 -32.68 11.14
CA LEU A 7 30.85 -33.33 11.82
C LEU A 7 30.47 -34.65 12.50
N ILE A 8 29.20 -34.80 12.87
CA ILE A 8 28.66 -36.00 13.52
C ILE A 8 27.62 -36.71 12.64
N GLN A 9 27.59 -36.44 11.32
CA GLN A 9 26.50 -36.91 10.46
C GLN A 9 26.31 -38.43 10.48
N GLY A 10 27.40 -39.19 10.70
CA GLY A 10 27.38 -40.65 10.79
C GLY A 10 26.66 -41.16 12.04
N TYR A 11 26.69 -40.39 13.13
CA TYR A 11 26.09 -40.75 14.42
C TYR A 11 24.68 -40.18 14.61
N LEU A 12 24.22 -39.28 13.72
CA LEU A 12 22.89 -38.65 13.82
C LEU A 12 21.72 -39.65 13.85
N LYS A 13 21.90 -40.85 13.29
CA LYS A 13 20.85 -41.90 13.25
C LYS A 13 20.69 -42.64 14.58
N ASP A 14 21.72 -42.63 15.43
CA ASP A 14 21.74 -43.37 16.69
C ASP A 14 21.42 -42.49 17.90
N LEU A 15 21.26 -41.17 17.70
CA LEU A 15 20.97 -40.22 18.76
C LEU A 15 19.50 -40.27 19.22
N THR A 16 19.33 -40.06 20.52
CA THR A 16 18.01 -39.88 21.13
C THR A 16 17.41 -38.52 20.74
N LYS A 17 16.07 -38.40 20.81
CA LYS A 17 15.36 -37.14 20.48
C LYS A 17 15.87 -35.94 21.29
N SER A 18 16.27 -36.17 22.54
CA SER A 18 16.81 -35.13 23.44
C SER A 18 18.19 -34.65 23.00
N GLU A 19 19.05 -35.55 22.51
CA GLU A 19 20.38 -35.18 22.02
C GLU A 19 20.30 -34.39 20.72
N VAL A 20 19.42 -34.81 19.79
CA VAL A 20 19.15 -34.05 18.56
C VAL A 20 18.62 -32.65 18.89
N HIS A 21 17.71 -32.54 19.87
CA HIS A 21 17.20 -31.25 20.31
C HIS A 21 18.30 -30.37 20.94
N ALA A 22 19.17 -30.94 21.77
CA ALA A 22 20.28 -30.21 22.38
C ALA A 22 21.28 -29.68 21.35
N ILE A 23 21.57 -30.46 20.30
CA ILE A 23 22.45 -30.04 19.19
C ILE A 23 21.82 -28.88 18.41
N MET A 24 20.52 -28.95 18.13
CA MET A 24 19.79 -27.87 17.45
C MET A 24 19.73 -26.59 18.31
N ALA A 25 19.39 -26.73 19.60
CA ALA A 25 19.34 -25.62 20.54
C ALA A 25 20.71 -24.95 20.72
N GLY A 26 21.78 -25.74 20.85
CA GLY A 26 23.16 -25.24 20.90
C GLY A 26 23.57 -24.49 19.63
N GLY A 27 23.18 -25.00 18.46
CA GLY A 27 23.42 -24.33 17.18
C GLY A 27 22.72 -22.97 17.06
N PHE A 28 21.46 -22.87 17.52
CA PHE A 28 20.68 -21.62 17.51
C PHE A 28 21.08 -20.62 18.60
N ALA A 29 21.64 -21.08 19.73
CA ALA A 29 22.09 -20.21 20.81
C ALA A 29 23.31 -19.34 20.43
N THR A 30 24.02 -19.69 19.36
CA THR A 30 25.17 -18.93 18.85
C THR A 30 24.76 -17.84 17.86
N VAL A 31 25.60 -16.80 17.73
CA VAL A 31 25.42 -15.69 16.78
C VAL A 31 25.26 -16.19 15.34
N ALA A 32 25.99 -17.24 14.96
CA ALA A 32 25.91 -17.84 13.63
C ALA A 32 24.52 -18.44 13.31
N GLY A 33 23.82 -18.98 14.31
CA GLY A 33 22.48 -19.54 14.15
C GLY A 33 21.42 -18.46 13.91
N VAL A 34 21.43 -17.39 14.73
CA VAL A 34 20.52 -16.24 14.58
C VAL A 34 20.77 -15.51 13.26
N LEU A 35 22.03 -15.31 12.87
CA LEU A 35 22.38 -14.67 11.61
C LEU A 35 21.95 -15.50 10.39
N ASP A 36 22.18 -16.82 10.39
CA ASP A 36 21.74 -17.73 9.32
C ASP A 36 20.20 -17.72 9.18
N ALA A 37 19.47 -17.71 10.29
CA ALA A 37 18.00 -17.58 10.28
C ALA A 37 17.55 -16.22 9.70
N ALA A 38 18.22 -15.13 10.08
CA ALA A 38 17.93 -13.80 9.54
C ALA A 38 18.20 -13.72 8.04
N VAL A 39 19.35 -14.22 7.57
CA VAL A 39 19.70 -14.24 6.15
C VAL A 39 18.67 -15.04 5.35
N LYS A 40 18.28 -16.23 5.82
CA LYS A 40 17.23 -17.04 5.17
C LYS A 40 15.89 -16.31 5.11
N GLY A 41 15.51 -15.62 6.19
CA GLY A 41 14.32 -14.78 6.22
C GLY A 41 14.37 -13.66 5.17
N VAL A 42 15.51 -12.98 5.06
CA VAL A 42 15.73 -11.93 4.05
C VAL A 42 15.70 -12.51 2.64
N THR A 43 16.38 -13.62 2.37
CA THR A 43 16.39 -14.26 1.05
C THR A 43 14.99 -14.67 0.59
N ALA A 44 14.18 -15.22 1.49
CA ALA A 44 12.78 -15.52 1.19
C ALA A 44 11.95 -14.25 0.97
N GLY A 45 12.17 -13.21 1.78
CA GLY A 45 11.49 -11.93 1.67
C GLY A 45 11.80 -11.17 0.38
N ILE A 46 13.04 -11.24 -0.12
CA ILE A 46 13.47 -10.55 -1.35
C ILE A 46 12.60 -10.94 -2.54
N GLN A 47 12.28 -12.22 -2.71
CA GLN A 47 11.46 -12.67 -3.84
C GLN A 47 10.04 -12.07 -3.81
N ILE A 48 9.44 -11.97 -2.61
CA ILE A 48 8.12 -11.39 -2.42
C ILE A 48 8.15 -9.88 -2.73
N VAL A 49 9.12 -9.17 -2.16
CA VAL A 49 9.26 -7.71 -2.33
C VAL A 49 9.50 -7.36 -3.80
N LEU A 50 10.37 -8.09 -4.49
CA LEU A 50 10.61 -7.89 -5.93
C LEU A 50 9.34 -8.11 -6.76
N GLY A 51 8.55 -9.13 -6.44
CA GLY A 51 7.27 -9.38 -7.11
C GLY A 51 6.28 -8.23 -6.93
N ILE A 52 6.17 -7.69 -5.71
CA ILE A 52 5.30 -6.54 -5.41
C ILE A 52 5.77 -5.31 -6.20
N ILE A 53 7.06 -4.99 -6.16
CA ILE A 53 7.62 -3.82 -6.87
C ILE A 53 7.38 -3.93 -8.38
N ALA A 54 7.68 -5.09 -8.97
CA ALA A 54 7.48 -5.30 -10.41
C ALA A 54 6.00 -5.12 -10.80
N ASN A 55 5.07 -5.66 -10.00
CA ASN A 55 3.65 -5.55 -10.26
C ASN A 55 3.14 -4.10 -10.14
N VAL A 56 3.55 -3.38 -9.09
CA VAL A 56 3.17 -1.97 -8.90
C VAL A 56 3.67 -1.09 -10.05
N ILE A 57 4.92 -1.27 -10.49
CA ILE A 57 5.46 -0.52 -11.64
C ILE A 57 4.68 -0.84 -12.92
N ALA A 58 4.36 -2.12 -13.15
CA ALA A 58 3.56 -2.53 -14.31
C ALA A 58 2.17 -1.87 -14.31
N PHE A 59 1.48 -1.83 -13.17
CA PHE A 59 0.19 -1.16 -13.05
C PHE A 59 0.28 0.36 -13.24
N ILE A 60 1.28 1.03 -12.65
CA ILE A 60 1.48 2.47 -12.83
C ILE A 60 1.73 2.80 -14.31
N ALA A 61 2.60 2.03 -14.97
CA ALA A 61 2.89 2.20 -16.39
C ALA A 61 1.64 1.96 -17.25
N PHE A 62 0.84 0.94 -16.91
CA PHE A 62 -0.41 0.65 -17.60
C PHE A 62 -1.45 1.77 -17.44
N VAL A 63 -1.63 2.31 -16.23
CA VAL A 63 -2.52 3.45 -15.99
C VAL A 63 -2.03 4.69 -16.73
N ALA A 64 -0.72 4.95 -16.75
CA ALA A 64 -0.14 6.05 -17.52
C ALA A 64 -0.37 5.88 -19.03
N PHE A 65 -0.27 4.65 -19.54
CA PHE A 65 -0.58 4.33 -20.93
C PHE A 65 -2.07 4.58 -21.26
N LEU A 66 -2.99 4.14 -20.40
CA LEU A 66 -4.42 4.43 -20.56
C LEU A 66 -4.69 5.93 -20.53
N ASN A 67 -4.08 6.67 -19.61
CA ASN A 67 -4.19 8.12 -19.57
C ASN A 67 -3.72 8.74 -20.88
N GLY A 68 -2.58 8.30 -21.44
CA GLY A 68 -2.09 8.80 -22.72
C GLY A 68 -3.08 8.59 -23.87
N ILE A 69 -3.70 7.41 -23.96
CA ILE A 69 -4.73 7.13 -24.97
C ILE A 69 -5.97 8.00 -24.74
N LEU A 70 -6.46 8.07 -23.51
CA LEU A 70 -7.67 8.81 -23.16
C LEU A 70 -7.50 10.31 -23.39
N THR A 71 -6.35 10.88 -23.03
CA THR A 71 -6.04 12.28 -23.27
C THR A 71 -5.95 12.57 -24.76
N TRP A 72 -5.29 11.71 -25.54
CA TRP A 72 -5.24 11.84 -27.01
C TRP A 72 -6.64 11.82 -27.64
N ILE A 73 -7.52 10.93 -27.19
CA ILE A 73 -8.91 10.89 -27.67
C ILE A 73 -9.72 12.09 -27.16
N GLY A 74 -9.54 12.49 -25.90
CA GLY A 74 -10.21 13.63 -25.29
C GLY A 74 -9.91 14.93 -26.04
N ASP A 75 -8.64 15.13 -26.39
CA ASP A 75 -8.18 16.27 -27.19
C ASP A 75 -8.86 16.29 -28.58
N MET A 76 -9.09 15.12 -29.19
CA MET A 76 -9.82 15.02 -30.46
C MET A 76 -11.32 15.33 -30.34
N VAL A 77 -11.94 15.00 -29.22
CA VAL A 77 -13.38 15.24 -28.95
C VAL A 77 -13.62 16.65 -28.39
N GLY A 78 -12.56 17.41 -28.10
CA GLY A 78 -12.63 18.76 -27.55
C GLY A 78 -12.92 18.80 -26.04
N VAL A 79 -12.70 17.69 -25.33
CA VAL A 79 -12.83 17.61 -23.87
C VAL A 79 -11.42 17.65 -23.26
N PRO A 80 -11.02 18.76 -22.61
CA PRO A 80 -9.72 18.85 -21.98
C PRO A 80 -9.63 17.95 -20.74
N ASP A 81 -8.43 17.45 -20.43
CA ASP A 81 -8.06 16.74 -19.20
C ASP A 81 -8.82 15.43 -18.91
N VAL A 82 -9.16 14.66 -19.96
CA VAL A 82 -9.71 13.31 -19.79
C VAL A 82 -8.60 12.35 -19.38
N THR A 83 -8.60 12.00 -18.09
CA THR A 83 -7.74 10.95 -17.52
C THR A 83 -8.59 9.81 -16.97
N PHE A 84 -8.02 8.60 -16.98
CA PHE A 84 -8.65 7.42 -16.41
C PHE A 84 -8.96 7.60 -14.93
N VAL A 85 -8.08 8.28 -14.19
CA VAL A 85 -8.26 8.58 -12.76
C VAL A 85 -9.44 9.52 -12.52
N ASN A 86 -9.62 10.56 -13.35
CA ASN A 86 -10.76 11.47 -13.22
C ASN A 86 -12.08 10.76 -13.50
N ILE A 87 -12.13 9.91 -14.54
CA ILE A 87 -13.32 9.11 -14.86
C ILE A 87 -13.68 8.18 -13.70
N MET A 88 -12.68 7.50 -13.14
CA MET A 88 -12.90 6.64 -11.96
C MET A 88 -13.35 7.46 -10.75
N GLY A 89 -12.79 8.65 -10.53
CA GLY A 89 -13.25 9.58 -9.50
C GLY A 89 -14.75 9.84 -9.61
N TYR A 90 -15.28 10.12 -10.80
CA TYR A 90 -16.71 10.31 -11.00
C TYR A 90 -17.54 9.05 -10.71
N ILE A 91 -17.04 7.87 -11.08
CA ILE A 91 -17.71 6.58 -10.82
C ILE A 91 -17.81 6.29 -9.32
N PHE A 92 -16.84 6.75 -8.52
CA PHE A 92 -16.80 6.51 -7.07
C PHE A 92 -17.53 7.59 -6.24
N ILE A 93 -18.09 8.64 -6.85
CA ILE A 93 -18.94 9.63 -6.14
C ILE A 93 -20.11 9.00 -5.37
N PRO A 94 -20.93 8.10 -5.95
CA PRO A 94 -22.01 7.46 -5.19
C PRO A 94 -21.48 6.65 -4.00
N LEU A 95 -20.31 6.03 -4.13
CA LEU A 95 -19.68 5.31 -3.02
C LEU A 95 -19.21 6.26 -1.92
N ALA A 96 -18.59 7.40 -2.27
CA ALA A 96 -18.17 8.42 -1.32
C ALA A 96 -19.36 9.00 -0.56
N TRP A 97 -20.46 9.26 -1.25
CA TRP A 97 -21.68 9.77 -0.62
C TRP A 97 -22.31 8.77 0.35
N VAL A 98 -22.33 7.48 0.01
CA VAL A 98 -22.83 6.41 0.92
C VAL A 98 -21.97 6.28 2.18
N MET A 99 -20.69 6.63 2.13
CA MET A 99 -19.81 6.67 3.31
C MET A 99 -20.06 7.88 4.22
N GLY A 100 -21.03 8.75 3.88
CA GLY A 100 -21.42 9.90 4.70
C GLY A 100 -20.60 11.17 4.46
N VAL A 101 -19.92 11.27 3.31
CA VAL A 101 -19.18 12.47 2.90
C VAL A 101 -20.16 13.56 2.44
N GLU A 102 -19.89 14.81 2.82
CA GLU A 102 -20.65 15.98 2.36
C GLU A 102 -20.60 16.10 0.82
N TRP A 103 -21.70 16.52 0.19
CA TRP A 103 -21.82 16.55 -1.28
C TRP A 103 -20.72 17.37 -1.95
N GLU A 104 -20.28 18.45 -1.33
CA GLU A 104 -19.23 19.35 -1.81
C GLU A 104 -17.85 18.68 -1.84
N GLN A 105 -17.59 17.74 -0.91
CA GLN A 105 -16.31 17.01 -0.78
C GLN A 105 -16.34 15.63 -1.41
N CYS A 106 -17.51 15.14 -1.84
CA CYS A 106 -17.66 13.81 -2.42
C CYS A 106 -16.76 13.62 -3.65
N GLY A 107 -16.55 14.65 -4.47
CA GLY A 107 -15.68 14.58 -5.65
C GLY A 107 -14.22 14.29 -5.28
N ASP A 108 -13.68 15.02 -4.32
CA ASP A 108 -12.28 14.85 -3.88
C ASP A 108 -12.07 13.52 -3.17
N VAL A 109 -12.99 13.11 -2.29
CA VAL A 109 -12.91 11.81 -1.63
C VAL A 109 -13.05 10.66 -2.63
N ALA A 110 -13.95 10.78 -3.61
CA ALA A 110 -14.10 9.78 -4.65
C ALA A 110 -12.85 9.66 -5.53
N LYS A 111 -12.18 10.78 -5.83
CA LYS A 111 -10.88 10.78 -6.52
C LYS A 111 -9.82 10.02 -5.72
N LEU A 112 -9.75 10.22 -4.40
CA LEU A 112 -8.83 9.49 -3.52
C LEU A 112 -9.14 7.99 -3.46
N VAL A 113 -10.41 7.62 -3.41
CA VAL A 113 -10.86 6.21 -3.44
C VAL A 113 -10.52 5.57 -4.79
N GLY A 114 -10.75 6.27 -5.89
CA GLY A 114 -10.37 5.81 -7.23
C GLY A 114 -8.86 5.63 -7.37
N LEU A 115 -8.06 6.58 -6.86
CA LEU A 115 -6.60 6.53 -6.87
C LEU A 115 -6.07 5.36 -6.03
N LYS A 116 -6.66 5.12 -4.85
CA LYS A 116 -6.34 3.95 -4.03
C LYS A 116 -6.64 2.63 -4.76
N THR A 117 -7.77 2.56 -5.45
CA THR A 117 -8.24 1.32 -6.09
C THR A 117 -7.45 0.97 -7.35
N MET A 118 -7.04 1.97 -8.14
CA MET A 118 -6.35 1.75 -9.42
C MET A 118 -4.82 1.74 -9.31
N VAL A 119 -4.27 2.50 -8.36
CA VAL A 119 -2.82 2.67 -8.22
C VAL A 119 -2.32 2.01 -6.94
N ASN A 120 -2.54 2.63 -5.79
CA ASN A 120 -2.16 2.10 -4.47
C ASN A 120 -2.64 3.04 -3.35
N GLU A 121 -2.80 2.51 -2.14
CA GLU A 121 -2.97 3.26 -0.90
C GLU A 121 -1.89 4.34 -0.68
N PHE A 122 -0.62 4.04 -0.94
CA PHE A 122 0.48 4.96 -0.65
C PHE A 122 0.40 6.24 -1.47
N VAL A 123 0.09 6.11 -2.76
CA VAL A 123 -0.07 7.26 -3.67
C VAL A 123 -1.33 8.05 -3.30
N ALA A 124 -2.40 7.37 -2.91
CA ALA A 124 -3.63 8.03 -2.44
C ALA A 124 -3.40 8.84 -1.16
N TYR A 125 -2.63 8.33 -0.20
CA TYR A 125 -2.29 9.07 1.02
C TYR A 125 -1.41 10.28 0.75
N GLN A 126 -0.52 10.22 -0.23
CA GLN A 126 0.28 11.38 -0.64
C GLN A 126 -0.61 12.52 -1.17
N GLU A 127 -1.57 12.20 -2.04
CA GLU A 127 -2.54 13.17 -2.57
C GLU A 127 -3.45 13.71 -1.46
N LEU A 128 -3.95 12.85 -0.57
CA LEU A 128 -4.72 13.28 0.60
C LEU A 128 -3.91 14.25 1.47
N GLY A 129 -2.61 14.01 1.66
CA GLY A 129 -1.72 14.90 2.38
C GLY A 129 -1.52 16.26 1.69
N VAL A 130 -1.65 16.34 0.37
CA VAL A 130 -1.69 17.61 -0.38
C VAL A 130 -3.02 18.31 -0.17
N LEU A 131 -4.14 17.61 -0.33
CA LEU A 131 -5.50 18.17 -0.17
C LEU A 131 -5.75 18.70 1.25
N LYS A 132 -5.27 17.99 2.27
CA LYS A 132 -5.35 18.43 3.67
C LYS A 132 -4.52 19.70 3.93
N ARG A 133 -3.33 19.81 3.32
CA ARG A 133 -2.49 21.02 3.44
C ARG A 133 -3.05 22.21 2.69
N ALA A 134 -3.76 21.97 1.59
CA ALA A 134 -4.45 22.98 0.82
C ALA A 134 -5.75 23.48 1.48
N GLY A 135 -6.22 22.84 2.56
CA GLY A 135 -7.45 23.21 3.25
C GLY A 135 -8.73 22.89 2.46
N ILE A 136 -8.65 22.03 1.44
CA ILE A 136 -9.78 21.68 0.56
C ILE A 136 -10.72 20.68 1.26
N LEU A 137 -10.16 19.76 2.05
CA LEU A 137 -10.92 18.83 2.88
C LEU A 137 -10.99 19.38 4.31
N LEU A 138 -12.22 19.58 4.81
CA LEU A 138 -12.46 20.03 6.18
C LEU A 138 -11.98 18.95 7.16
N THR A 139 -10.98 19.28 7.97
CA THR A 139 -10.66 18.53 9.18
C THR A 139 -11.71 18.82 10.26
N GLU A 140 -11.93 17.92 11.20
CA GLU A 140 -12.89 18.06 12.30
C GLU A 140 -12.76 19.40 13.08
N ASP A 141 -11.54 19.97 13.13
CA ASP A 141 -11.24 21.30 13.68
C ASP A 141 -11.81 22.49 12.85
N GLN A 142 -12.35 22.27 11.65
CA GLN A 142 -12.94 23.31 10.79
C GLN A 142 -14.46 23.20 10.68
N TYR A 143 -15.05 22.02 10.90
CA TYR A 143 -16.52 21.87 11.00
C TYR A 143 -17.07 22.58 12.25
N THR A 144 -16.40 22.44 13.40
CA THR A 144 -16.77 23.11 14.66
C THR A 144 -16.71 24.65 14.60
N ASN A 145 -15.83 25.20 13.76
CA ASN A 145 -15.70 26.64 13.55
C ASN A 145 -16.72 27.22 12.53
N ASN A 146 -17.33 26.36 11.69
CA ASN A 146 -18.34 26.79 10.72
C ASN A 146 -19.77 26.66 11.27
N GLU A 147 -20.02 25.71 12.17
CA GLU A 147 -21.30 25.62 12.90
C GLU A 147 -21.49 26.78 13.90
N THR A 148 -20.40 27.28 14.51
CA THR A 148 -20.47 28.45 15.41
C THR A 148 -20.69 29.78 14.67
N ASN A 149 -20.49 29.83 13.36
CA ASN A 149 -20.69 31.03 12.54
C ASN A 149 -21.98 30.97 11.68
N THR A 150 -22.77 29.91 11.79
CA THR A 150 -24.06 29.75 11.11
C THR A 150 -25.27 29.74 12.06
N THR A 151 -25.07 29.80 13.38
CA THR A 151 -26.16 29.99 14.36
C THR A 151 -26.60 31.46 14.55
N ILE A 152 -26.29 32.34 13.61
CA ILE A 152 -26.82 33.71 13.56
C ILE A 152 -27.37 34.01 12.17
N PHE A 153 -28.53 33.45 11.87
CA PHE A 153 -29.57 34.17 11.15
C PHE A 153 -30.91 33.96 11.88
N PRO A 154 -31.77 35.01 11.97
CA PRO A 154 -33.08 34.96 12.64
C PRO A 154 -34.05 33.95 12.01
#